data_AF-M2AN36-F1
#
_entry.id   AF-M2AN36-F1
#
_cell.length_a   1.000
_cell.length_b   1.000
_cell.length_c   1.000
_cell.angle_alpha   90.00
_cell.angle_beta   90.00
_cell.angle_gamma   90.00
#
_symmetry.space_group_name_H-M   'P 1'
#
loop_
_entity.id
_entity.type
_entity.pdbx_description
1 polymer ?
#
loop_
_entity_poly.entity_id
_entity_poly.type
_entity_poly.pdbx_seq_one_letter_code
_entity_poly.pdbx_strand_id
1 'polypeptide(L)' 'MSSAMINKLILLNKSCKAQGVALKFCNVSPLVMEVFRIVNLGKLIDIQGDQEVAVASFDKKGWFGGKK' A
#
# COMPACT_ATOMS: atom_id res chain seq x y z
N MET A 1 -13.16 -2.84 10.48
CA MET A 1 -11.93 -2.15 10.95
C MET A 1 -12.33 -0.92 11.73
N SER A 2 -11.66 -0.60 12.84
CA SER A 2 -11.93 0.63 13.61
C SER A 2 -11.17 1.83 13.00
N SER A 3 -11.64 3.05 13.27
CA SER A 3 -10.97 4.30 12.84
C SER A 3 -9.51 4.38 13.30
N ALA A 4 -9.23 3.92 14.53
CA ALA A 4 -7.89 3.86 15.09
C ALA A 4 -6.95 2.95 14.28
N MET A 5 -7.45 1.81 13.77
CA MET A 5 -6.68 0.90 12.94
C MET A 5 -6.30 1.53 11.59
N ILE A 6 -7.25 2.23 10.97
CA ILE A 6 -7.02 2.93 9.70
C ILE A 6 -5.91 3.97 9.87
N ASN A 7 -5.97 4.77 10.94
CA ASN A 7 -4.93 5.76 11.21
C ASN A 7 -3.56 5.12 11.43
N LYS A 8 -3.49 3.99 12.15
CA LYS A 8 -2.23 3.24 12.33
C LYS A 8 -1.66 2.72 11.01
N LEU A 9 -2.50 2.26 10.08
CA LEU A 9 -2.07 1.80 8.76
C LEU A 9 -1.47 2.94 7.92
N ILE A 10 -2.08 4.12 7.98
CA ILE A 10 -1.57 5.32 7.33
C ILE A 10 -0.22 5.71 7.92
N LEU A 11 -0.09 5.73 9.25
CA LEU A 11 1.16 6.06 9.94
C LEU A 11 2.26 5.07 9.59
N LEU A 12 1.98 3.75 9.60
CA LEU A 12 2.93 2.73 9.19
C LEU A 12 3.46 2.97 7.78
N ASN A 13 2.56 3.19 6.81
CA ASN A 13 2.95 3.45 5.42
C ASN A 13 3.80 4.74 5.28
N LYS A 14 3.48 5.79 6.04
CA LYS A 14 4.32 7.01 6.11
C LYS A 14 5.70 6.72 6.70
N SER A 15 5.78 5.96 7.78
CA SER A 15 7.04 5.58 8.43
C SER A 15 7.91 4.69 7.53
N CYS A 16 7.32 3.79 6.75
CA CYS A 16 8.04 3.00 5.75
C CYS A 16 8.62 3.91 4.66
N LYS A 17 7.80 4.81 4.08
CA LYS A 17 8.26 5.78 3.07
C LYS A 17 9.39 6.67 3.59
N ALA A 18 9.29 7.15 4.83
CA ALA A 18 10.33 7.97 5.46
C ALA A 18 11.68 7.23 5.61
N GLN A 19 11.66 5.90 5.68
CA GLN A 19 12.84 5.05 5.79
C GLN A 19 13.27 4.45 4.44
N GLY A 20 12.64 4.85 3.32
CA GLY A 20 12.92 4.27 2.00
C GLY A 20 12.43 2.84 1.82
N VAL A 21 11.55 2.35 2.70
CA VAL A 21 10.95 1.01 2.63
C VAL A 21 9.68 1.07 1.79
N ALA A 22 9.61 0.24 0.75
CA ALA A 22 8.38 0.01 0.00
C ALA A 22 7.48 -0.97 0.77
N LEU A 23 6.22 -0.57 1.02
CA LEU A 23 5.22 -1.41 1.66
C LEU A 23 4.08 -1.69 0.67
N LYS A 24 3.78 -2.97 0.48
CA LYS A 24 2.73 -3.44 -0.43
C LYS A 24 1.84 -4.45 0.28
N PHE A 25 0.53 -4.31 0.10
CA PHE A 25 -0.46 -5.26 0.62
C PHE A 25 -0.95 -6.16 -0.51
N CYS A 26 -1.43 -7.36 -0.19
CA CYS A 26 -2.08 -8.27 -1.12
C CYS A 26 -3.19 -9.06 -0.43
N ASN A 27 -4.06 -9.71 -1.21
CA ASN A 27 -5.17 -10.54 -0.69
C ASN A 27 -6.08 -9.80 0.31
N VAL A 28 -6.26 -8.49 0.13
CA VAL A 28 -7.12 -7.68 0.99
C VAL A 28 -8.58 -8.06 0.73
N SER A 29 -9.34 -8.35 1.80
CA SER A 29 -10.73 -8.79 1.64
C SER A 29 -11.61 -7.70 1.01
N PRO A 30 -12.66 -8.07 0.24
CA PRO A 30 -13.51 -7.09 -0.44
C PRO A 30 -14.12 -6.03 0.48
N LEU A 31 -14.54 -6.42 1.68
CA LEU A 31 -15.07 -5.51 2.70
C LEU A 31 -14.03 -4.46 3.12
N VAL A 32 -12.76 -4.86 3.25
CA VAL A 32 -11.67 -3.95 3.62
C VAL A 32 -11.32 -3.03 2.45
N MET A 33 -11.34 -3.53 1.22
CA MET A 33 -11.16 -2.73 0.01
C MET A 33 -12.25 -1.65 -0.12
N GLU A 34 -13.50 -1.97 0.21
CA GLU A 34 -14.59 -0.99 0.20
C GLU A 34 -14.37 0.11 1.24
N VAL A 35 -13.94 -0.26 2.45
CA VAL A 35 -13.56 0.72 3.48
C VAL A 35 -12.46 1.63 2.94
N PHE A 36 -11.38 1.10 2.35
CA PHE A 36 -10.31 1.91 1.77
C PHE A 36 -10.78 2.83 0.65
N ARG A 37 -11.77 2.42 -0.15
CA ARG A 37 -12.40 3.27 -1.17
C ARG A 37 -13.18 4.43 -0.52
N ILE A 38 -13.95 4.16 0.52
CA ILE A 38 -14.75 5.16 1.25
C ILE A 38 -13.85 6.22 1.90
N VAL A 39 -12.78 5.79 2.59
CA VAL A 39 -11.80 6.72 3.20
C VAL A 39 -10.75 7.25 2.20
N ASN A 40 -10.91 6.96 0.91
CA ASN A 40 -10.04 7.42 -0.19
C ASN A 40 -8.54 7.13 0.02
N LEU A 41 -8.22 5.95 0.56
CA LEU A 41 -6.85 5.52 0.84
C LEU A 41 -6.16 4.84 -0.33
N GLY A 42 -6.86 4.58 -1.43
CA GLY A 42 -6.32 3.88 -2.59
C GLY A 42 -5.09 4.55 -3.22
N LYS A 43 -4.91 5.87 -3.05
CA LYS A 43 -3.71 6.59 -3.51
C LYS A 43 -2.55 6.54 -2.52
N LEU A 44 -2.82 6.17 -1.27
CA LEU A 44 -1.81 6.19 -0.20
C LEU A 44 -1.14 4.83 -0.04
N ILE A 45 -1.91 3.75 -0.19
CA ILE A 45 -1.50 2.37 0.10
C ILE A 45 -1.38 1.61 -1.22
N ASP A 46 -0.24 0.96 -1.45
CA ASP A 46 -0.02 0.09 -2.60
C ASP A 46 -0.65 -1.30 -2.31
N ILE A 47 -1.70 -1.66 -3.04
CA ILE A 47 -2.43 -2.93 -2.89
C ILE A 47 -2.36 -3.70 -4.20
N GLN A 48 -1.86 -4.93 -4.11
CA GLN A 48 -1.66 -5.87 -5.19
C GLN A 48 -2.72 -6.99 -5.08
N GLY A 49 -2.93 -7.75 -6.16
CA GLY A 49 -3.94 -8.80 -6.18
C GLY A 49 -3.61 -9.93 -5.21
N ASP A 50 -2.48 -10.59 -5.47
CA ASP A 50 -1.99 -11.72 -4.70
C ASP A 50 -0.54 -11.55 -4.23
N GLN A 51 -0.05 -12.50 -3.45
CA GLN A 51 1.31 -12.50 -2.92
C GLN A 51 2.37 -12.56 -4.02
N GLU A 52 2.16 -13.34 -5.08
CA GLU A 52 3.13 -13.53 -6.17
C GLU A 52 3.32 -12.21 -6.94
N VAL A 53 2.19 -11.56 -7.28
CA VAL A 53 2.17 -10.24 -7.91
C VAL A 53 2.80 -9.18 -6.99
N ALA A 54 2.52 -9.25 -5.69
CA ALA A 54 3.10 -8.31 -4.73
C ALA A 54 4.62 -8.41 -4.69
N VAL A 55 5.17 -9.63 -4.57
CA VAL A 55 6.60 -9.88 -4.59
C VAL A 55 7.22 -9.41 -5.91
N ALA A 56 6.66 -9.81 -7.05
CA ALA A 56 7.15 -9.42 -8.38
C ALA A 56 7.10 -7.89 -8.61
N SER A 57 6.19 -7.19 -7.94
CA SER A 57 6.05 -5.73 -8.09
C SER A 57 7.13 -4.92 -7.35
N PHE A 58 7.97 -5.55 -6.52
CA PHE A 58 9.16 -4.88 -5.96
C PHE A 58 10.29 -4.74 -6.99
N ASP A 59 10.38 -5.67 -7.95
CA ASP A 59 11.41 -5.66 -8.99
C ASP A 59 11.08 -4.72 -10.16
N LYS A 60 9.84 -4.21 -10.22
CA LYS A 60 9.42 -3.17 -11.18
C LYS A 60 10.02 -1.82 -10.77
N LYS A 61 11.35 -1.69 -10.88
CA LYS A 61 12.08 -0.43 -10.80
C LYS A 61 11.65 0.47 -11.97
N GLY A 62 10.86 1.49 -11.66
CA GLY A 62 11.02 2.83 -12.23
C GLY A 62 10.53 3.09 -13.67
N TRP A 63 9.22 3.18 -13.89
CA TRP A 63 8.71 3.95 -15.03
C TRP A 63 8.49 5.46 -14.71
N PHE A 64 8.54 5.89 -13.44
CA PHE A 64 8.46 7.31 -13.06
C PHE A 64 9.38 7.67 -11.88
N GLY A 65 10.70 7.59 -12.07
CA GLY A 65 11.63 8.06 -11.02
C GLY A 65 13.12 7.97 -11.32
N GLY A 66 13.52 7.58 -12.53
CA GLY A 66 14.92 7.61 -12.95
C GLY A 66 15.31 8.99 -13.45
N LYS A 67 15.84 9.84 -12.57
CA LYS A 67 16.98 10.69 -12.94
C LYS A 67 18.06 10.50 -11.89
N LYS A 68 19.20 10.04 -12.41
CA LYS A 68 20.51 9.93 -11.77
C LYS A 68 20.92 11.24 -11.12
#